data_AF-A0A1B6FBD8-F1
#
_entry.id   AF-A0A1B6FBD8-F1
#
_cell.length_a   1.000
_cell.length_b   1.000
_cell.length_c   1.000
_cell.angle_alpha   90.00
_cell.angle_beta   90.00
_cell.angle_gamma   90.00
#
_symmetry.space_group_name_H-M   'P 1'
#
loop_
_entity.id
_entity.type
_entity.pdbx_description
1 polymer ?
#
loop_
_entity_poly.entity_id
_entity_poly.type
_entity_poly.pdbx_seq_one_letter_code
_entity_poly.pdbx_strand_id
1 'polypeptide(L)'
;MVRVIQVHHFAGQSIQTCEDPVAVTTAPPDRLLVALAHHVVEVRDLNSKTERKNSSEVLFSFPTVDQVCYMLHCVTGNYVVTLETKLSRQGRETVYTRIYANWDRCGGDQQPMRARIAGRVTPSSSQTGG
;
A
#
# COMPACT_ATOMS: atom_id res chain seq x y z
N MET A 1 -20.71 -38.56 -11.03
CA MET A 1 -20.14 -37.33 -10.43
C MET A 1 -19.00 -36.88 -11.34
N VAL A 2 -19.12 -35.72 -11.99
CA VAL A 2 -18.15 -35.23 -12.99
C VAL A 2 -17.36 -34.07 -12.37
N ARG A 3 -16.02 -34.14 -12.43
CA ARG A 3 -15.13 -33.02 -12.08
C ARG A 3 -14.85 -32.20 -13.34
N VAL A 4 -15.20 -30.93 -13.32
CA VAL A 4 -14.81 -29.98 -14.37
C VAL A 4 -13.49 -29.34 -13.94
N ILE A 5 -12.45 -29.48 -14.76
CA ILE A 5 -11.17 -28.79 -14.59
C ILE A 5 -11.23 -27.58 -15.50
N GLN A 6 -11.17 -26.37 -14.92
CA GLN A 6 -11.07 -25.14 -15.70
C GLN A 6 -9.62 -25.00 -16.19
N VAL A 7 -9.45 -24.94 -17.51
CA VAL A 7 -8.17 -24.67 -18.15
C VAL A 7 -8.24 -23.25 -18.71
N HIS A 8 -7.42 -22.35 -18.18
CA HIS A 8 -7.31 -20.99 -18.68
C HIS A 8 -6.18 -20.93 -19.70
N HIS A 9 -6.49 -20.52 -20.93
CA HIS A 9 -5.49 -20.20 -21.95
C HIS A 9 -5.22 -18.69 -21.91
N PHE A 10 -4.08 -18.28 -21.35
CA PHE A 10 -3.69 -16.88 -21.30
C PHE A 10 -3.22 -16.42 -22.69
N ALA A 11 -3.76 -15.31 -23.20
CA ALA A 11 -3.35 -14.75 -24.49
C ALA A 11 -1.94 -14.13 -24.46
N GLY A 12 -1.43 -13.83 -23.27
CA GLY A 12 -0.10 -13.28 -23.04
C GLY A 12 0.14 -13.00 -21.56
N GLN A 13 1.36 -12.60 -21.22
CA GLN A 13 1.76 -12.20 -19.88
C GLN A 13 2.64 -10.94 -19.97
N SER A 14 2.42 -9.99 -19.06
CA SER A 14 3.37 -8.90 -18.81
C SER A 14 4.09 -9.18 -17.50
N ILE A 15 5.42 -9.16 -17.52
CA ILE A 15 6.26 -9.38 -16.34
C ILE A 15 6.88 -8.04 -15.96
N GLN A 16 6.79 -7.69 -14.68
CA GLN A 16 7.38 -6.48 -14.11
C GLN A 16 8.22 -6.85 -12.90
N THR A 17 9.24 -6.04 -12.64
CA THR A 17 10.07 -6.14 -11.46
C THR A 17 9.73 -5.01 -10.48
N CYS A 18 9.85 -5.33 -9.20
CA CYS A 18 9.83 -4.38 -8.10
C CYS A 18 10.91 -4.81 -7.10
N GLU A 19 11.54 -3.85 -6.45
CA GLU A 19 12.63 -4.10 -5.51
C GLU A 19 12.04 -4.36 -4.12
N ASP A 20 12.39 -5.50 -3.53
CA ASP A 20 12.03 -5.89 -2.16
C ASP A 20 10.54 -5.71 -1.77
N PRO A 21 9.60 -6.36 -2.50
CA PRO A 21 8.19 -6.33 -2.14
C PRO A 21 7.95 -7.13 -0.84
N VAL A 22 7.22 -6.52 0.10
CA VAL A 22 6.90 -7.13 1.41
C VAL A 22 5.43 -7.47 1.58
N ALA A 23 4.54 -6.77 0.87
CA ALA A 23 3.11 -7.07 0.82
C ALA A 23 2.51 -6.48 -0.47
N VAL A 24 1.44 -7.12 -0.96
CA VAL A 24 0.73 -6.66 -2.16
C VAL A 24 -0.78 -6.72 -1.94
N THR A 25 -1.50 -5.80 -2.58
CA THR A 25 -2.95 -5.87 -2.68
C THR A 25 -3.41 -5.23 -3.98
N THR A 26 -4.65 -5.43 -4.38
CA THR A 26 -5.25 -4.78 -5.54
C THR A 26 -6.33 -3.82 -5.11
N ALA A 27 -6.53 -2.77 -5.89
CA ALA A 27 -7.61 -1.81 -5.72
C ALA A 27 -8.27 -1.52 -7.07
N PRO A 28 -9.60 -1.32 -7.13
CA PRO A 28 -10.27 -0.89 -8.35
C PRO A 28 -9.75 0.48 -8.87
N PRO A 29 -9.91 0.77 -10.18
CA PRO A 29 -10.41 -0.14 -11.22
C PRO A 29 -9.41 -1.24 -11.58
N ASP A 30 -8.11 -0.93 -11.68
CA ASP A 30 -7.07 -1.87 -12.11
C ASP A 30 -5.72 -1.45 -11.50
N ARG A 31 -5.65 -1.30 -10.18
CA ARG A 31 -4.43 -0.83 -9.49
C ARG A 31 -3.79 -1.96 -8.69
N LEU A 32 -2.48 -2.08 -8.80
CA LEU A 32 -1.65 -2.92 -7.94
C LEU A 32 -0.94 -2.03 -6.92
N LEU A 33 -1.13 -2.33 -5.64
CA LEU A 33 -0.42 -1.69 -4.54
C LEU A 33 0.68 -2.62 -4.06
N VAL A 34 1.91 -2.14 -4.05
CA VAL A 34 3.11 -2.90 -3.65
C VAL A 34 3.77 -2.18 -2.49
N ALA A 35 3.72 -2.76 -1.30
CA ALA A 35 4.50 -2.28 -0.16
C ALA A 35 5.94 -2.77 -0.27
N LEU A 36 6.90 -1.89 -0.07
CA LEU A 36 8.34 -2.15 -0.21
C LEU A 36 9.04 -2.14 1.16
N ALA A 37 10.22 -2.74 1.23
CA ALA A 37 11.05 -2.79 2.44
C ALA A 37 11.56 -1.43 2.96
N HIS A 38 11.38 -0.36 2.19
CA HIS A 38 11.82 1.00 2.54
C HIS A 38 10.66 1.94 2.91
N HIS A 39 9.62 1.40 3.56
CA HIS A 39 8.48 2.16 4.11
C HIS A 39 7.69 2.97 3.07
N VAL A 40 7.45 2.39 1.90
CA VAL A 40 6.70 3.01 0.81
C VAL A 40 5.74 1.99 0.21
N VAL A 41 4.55 2.45 -0.17
CA VAL A 41 3.63 1.71 -1.04
C VAL A 41 3.63 2.36 -2.41
N GLU A 42 4.05 1.62 -3.43
CA GLU A 42 3.89 2.01 -4.82
C GLU A 42 2.52 1.62 -5.35
N VAL A 43 1.93 2.49 -6.17
CA VAL A 43 0.69 2.22 -6.88
C VAL A 43 1.01 2.12 -8.37
N ARG A 44 0.73 0.96 -8.96
CA ARG A 44 0.99 0.65 -10.36
C ARG A 44 -0.31 0.39 -11.10
N ASP A 45 -0.35 0.77 -12.38
CA ASP A 45 -1.49 0.47 -13.25
C ASP A 45 -1.39 -0.95 -13.81
N LEU A 46 -2.45 -1.74 -13.69
CA LEU A 46 -2.54 -3.08 -14.28
C LEU A 46 -3.13 -3.05 -15.71
N ASN A 47 -3.79 -1.96 -16.12
CA ASN A 47 -4.52 -1.86 -17.38
C ASN A 47 -3.79 -1.05 -18.45
N SER A 48 -2.46 -0.89 -18.34
CA SER A 48 -1.67 -0.16 -19.33
C SER A 48 -1.64 -0.92 -20.67
N LYS A 49 -2.69 -0.77 -21.48
CA LYS A 49 -2.87 -1.36 -22.82
C LYS A 49 -1.99 -0.72 -23.90
N THR A 50 -1.04 0.12 -23.53
CA THR A 50 -0.27 0.91 -24.48
C THR A 50 1.03 0.19 -24.81
N GLU A 51 1.04 -0.56 -25.91
CA GLU A 51 2.22 -1.22 -26.51
C GLU A 51 3.38 -0.26 -26.93
N ARG A 52 3.37 1.01 -26.48
CA ARG A 52 4.36 2.04 -26.87
C ARG A 52 5.00 2.81 -25.72
N LYS A 53 4.72 2.46 -24.47
CA LYS A 53 5.43 2.97 -23.30
C LYS A 53 5.49 1.85 -22.30
N ASN A 54 6.67 1.58 -21.75
CA ASN A 54 6.90 0.56 -20.73
C ASN A 54 5.73 0.54 -19.74
N SER A 55 4.97 -0.57 -19.70
CA SER A 55 3.79 -0.80 -18.83
C SER A 55 4.09 -0.73 -17.33
N SER A 56 5.31 -0.36 -16.96
CA SER A 56 5.91 -0.33 -15.63
C SER A 56 5.83 1.05 -14.97
N GLU A 57 4.83 1.86 -15.32
CA GLU A 57 4.74 3.21 -14.76
C GLU A 57 4.11 3.13 -13.36
N VAL A 58 4.96 3.26 -12.34
CA VAL A 58 4.50 3.60 -10.99
C VAL A 58 3.73 4.91 -11.13
N LEU A 59 2.42 4.86 -10.89
CA LEU A 59 1.53 6.00 -11.01
C LEU A 59 1.90 7.06 -9.96
N PHE A 60 2.09 6.59 -8.73
CA PHE A 60 2.51 7.38 -7.58
C PHE A 60 2.90 6.42 -6.44
N SER A 61 3.40 6.98 -5.36
CA SER A 61 3.65 6.25 -4.12
C SER A 61 3.24 7.05 -2.90
N PHE A 62 3.03 6.37 -1.78
CA PHE A 62 2.81 7.00 -0.48
C PHE A 62 3.62 6.30 0.61
N PRO A 63 4.12 7.04 1.63
CA PRO A 63 4.94 6.44 2.67
C PRO A 63 4.10 5.65 3.68
N THR A 64 4.72 4.69 4.35
CA THR A 64 4.18 4.04 5.55
C THR A 64 4.94 4.47 6.79
N VAL A 65 4.38 4.24 7.97
CA VAL A 65 5.01 4.69 9.23
C VAL A 65 6.07 3.71 9.70
N ASP A 66 5.76 2.42 9.68
CA ASP A 66 6.68 1.33 10.00
C ASP A 66 6.67 0.29 8.86
N GLN A 67 7.31 -0.87 9.04
CA GLN A 67 7.47 -1.87 7.99
C GLN A 67 6.16 -2.64 7.76
N VAL A 68 5.60 -2.62 6.55
CA VAL A 68 4.40 -3.40 6.24
C VAL A 68 4.74 -4.89 6.20
N CYS A 69 3.93 -5.71 6.87
CA CYS A 69 3.96 -7.16 6.75
C CYS A 69 2.67 -7.75 6.18
N TYR A 70 1.57 -6.99 6.20
CA TYR A 70 0.31 -7.38 5.57
C TYR A 70 -0.46 -6.15 5.11
N MET A 71 -1.18 -6.24 3.98
CA MET A 71 -1.91 -5.12 3.40
C MET A 71 -3.20 -5.58 2.71
N LEU A 72 -4.29 -4.86 2.92
CA LEU A 72 -5.57 -5.06 2.25
C LEU A 72 -6.18 -3.72 1.83
N HIS A 73 -6.84 -3.70 0.67
CA HIS A 73 -7.70 -2.59 0.27
C HIS A 73 -9.16 -2.88 0.63
N CYS A 74 -9.83 -1.89 1.23
CA CYS A 74 -11.28 -1.90 1.39
C CYS A 74 -11.93 -1.12 0.27
N VAL A 75 -12.63 -1.84 -0.62
CA VAL A 75 -13.36 -1.22 -1.75
C VAL A 75 -14.45 -0.28 -1.27
N THR A 76 -15.25 -0.69 -0.29
CA THR A 76 -16.41 0.09 0.19
C THR A 76 -16.02 1.44 0.78
N GLY A 77 -14.93 1.49 1.56
CA GLY A 77 -14.49 2.70 2.24
C GLY A 77 -13.32 3.42 1.56
N ASN A 78 -12.79 2.86 0.47
CA ASN A 78 -11.59 3.32 -0.22
C ASN A 78 -10.42 3.67 0.71
N TYR A 79 -10.04 2.71 1.55
CA TYR A 79 -8.86 2.84 2.42
C TYR A 79 -7.98 1.60 2.32
N VAL A 80 -6.70 1.78 2.59
CA VAL A 80 -5.73 0.70 2.71
C VAL A 80 -5.49 0.42 4.18
N VAL A 81 -5.67 -0.83 4.59
CA VAL A 81 -5.33 -1.30 5.93
C VAL A 81 -4.01 -2.03 5.86
N THR A 82 -3.10 -1.70 6.77
CA THR A 82 -1.82 -2.40 6.91
C THR A 82 -1.69 -2.98 8.30
N LEU A 83 -0.98 -4.10 8.36
CA LEU A 83 -0.30 -4.56 9.56
C LEU A 83 1.17 -4.15 9.42
N GLU A 84 1.68 -3.38 10.37
CA GLU A 84 3.04 -2.88 10.36
C GLU A 84 3.80 -3.29 11.61
N THR A 85 5.05 -3.72 11.42
CA THR A 85 5.93 -4.14 12.49
C THR A 85 6.99 -3.09 12.77
N LYS A 86 7.22 -2.85 14.06
CA LYS A 86 8.25 -1.96 14.57
C LYS A 86 9.11 -2.70 15.58
N LEU A 87 10.41 -2.71 15.34
CA LEU A 87 11.37 -3.21 16.31
C LEU A 87 11.70 -2.10 17.32
N SER A 88 11.40 -2.35 18.60
CA SER A 88 11.84 -1.48 19.70
C SER A 88 13.36 -1.50 19.83
N ARG A 89 13.94 -0.45 20.43
CA ARG A 89 15.36 -0.41 20.81
C ARG A 89 15.79 -1.58 21.70
N GLN A 90 14.84 -2.17 22.43
CA GLN A 90 15.05 -3.35 23.28
C GLN A 90 14.87 -4.69 22.52
N GLY A 91 14.77 -4.68 21.19
CA GLY A 91 14.56 -5.87 20.37
C GLY A 91 13.15 -6.44 20.40
N ARG A 92 12.21 -5.80 21.12
CA ARG A 92 10.82 -6.23 21.16
C ARG A 92 10.07 -5.75 19.92
N GLU A 93 9.52 -6.69 19.16
CA GLU A 93 8.64 -6.38 18.04
C GLU A 93 7.25 -5.96 18.55
N THR A 94 6.73 -4.85 18.00
CA THR A 94 5.37 -4.39 18.24
C THR A 94 4.66 -4.27 16.90
N VAL A 95 3.40 -4.69 16.87
CA VAL A 95 2.58 -4.69 15.67
C VAL A 95 1.51 -3.61 15.78
N TYR A 96 1.35 -2.82 14.72
CA TYR A 96 0.34 -1.77 14.61
C TYR A 96 -0.59 -2.06 13.44
N THR A 97 -1.89 -1.92 13.65
CA THR A 97 -2.85 -1.82 12.55
C THR A 97 -2.98 -0.36 12.15
N ARG A 98 -2.78 -0.04 10.87
CA ARG A 98 -2.92 1.32 10.36
C ARG A 98 -3.91 1.38 9.20
N ILE A 99 -4.51 2.55 9.05
CA ILE A 99 -5.48 2.83 7.99
C ILE A 99 -5.00 4.07 7.24
N TYR A 100 -4.73 3.89 5.95
CA TYR A 100 -4.39 4.96 5.01
C TYR A 100 -5.65 5.31 4.22
N ALA A 101 -6.33 6.37 4.65
CA ALA A 101 -7.43 6.98 3.92
C ALA A 101 -6.89 7.98 2.88
N ASN A 102 -7.64 8.22 1.80
CA ASN A 102 -7.25 9.14 0.72
C ASN A 102 -5.90 8.80 0.07
N TRP A 103 -5.49 7.53 0.11
CA TRP A 103 -4.26 7.02 -0.46
C TRP A 103 -4.17 7.27 -1.98
N ASP A 104 -5.31 7.43 -2.64
CA ASP A 104 -5.47 7.60 -4.09
C ASP A 104 -5.47 9.07 -4.57
N ARG A 105 -5.32 10.04 -3.65
CA ARG A 105 -5.27 11.45 -4.01
C ARG A 105 -3.87 11.83 -4.50
N CYS A 106 -3.64 11.74 -5.80
CA CYS A 106 -2.46 12.33 -6.44
C CYS A 106 -2.44 13.86 -6.25
N GLY A 107 -1.34 14.42 -5.76
CA GLY A 107 -1.04 15.86 -5.86
C GLY A 107 -1.50 16.75 -4.72
N GLY A 108 -1.95 16.22 -3.58
CA GLY A 108 -2.03 17.02 -2.35
C GLY A 108 -0.63 17.14 -1.74
N ASP A 109 -0.19 18.36 -1.43
CA ASP A 109 1.12 18.69 -0.84
C ASP A 109 1.74 17.53 -0.06
N GLN A 110 3.02 17.23 -0.32
CA GLN A 110 3.88 16.32 0.45
C GLN A 110 4.08 16.84 1.90
N GLN A 111 2.98 17.09 2.60
CA GLN A 111 2.98 17.37 4.00
C GLN A 111 3.45 16.10 4.69
N PRO A 112 4.36 16.22 5.66
CA PRO A 112 4.83 15.06 6.42
C PRO A 112 3.62 14.31 7.00
N MET A 113 3.57 13.00 6.75
CA MET A 113 2.49 12.15 7.22
C MET A 113 2.45 12.15 8.74
N ARG A 114 1.31 12.56 9.32
CA ARG A 114 1.11 12.51 10.76
C ARG A 114 0.08 11.46 11.12
N ALA A 115 0.55 10.34 11.65
CA ALA A 115 -0.32 9.30 12.18
C ALA A 115 -1.21 9.86 13.31
N ARG A 116 -2.51 9.51 13.27
CA ARG A 116 -3.46 9.82 14.34
C ARG A 116 -3.77 8.54 15.11
N ILE A 117 -3.92 8.64 16.43
CA ILE A 117 -4.26 7.51 17.28
C ILE A 117 -5.78 7.50 17.46
N ALA A 118 -6.44 6.43 17.03
CA ALA A 118 -7.88 6.28 17.22
C ALA A 118 -8.24 6.38 18.72
N GLY A 119 -9.28 7.16 19.04
CA GLY A 119 -9.74 7.35 20.42
C GLY A 119 -8.84 8.21 21.31
N ARG A 120 -7.80 8.86 20.77
CA ARG A 120 -6.98 9.84 21.50
C ARG A 120 -6.84 11.14 20.71
N VAL A 121 -6.68 12.26 21.42
CA VAL A 121 -6.25 13.52 20.80
C VAL A 121 -4.81 13.32 20.36
N THR A 122 -4.54 13.44 19.07
CA THR A 122 -3.17 13.49 18.56
C THR A 122 -2.50 14.74 19.16
N PRO A 123 -1.50 14.61 20.05
CA PRO A 123 -0.96 15.77 20.77
C PRO A 123 -0.37 16.73 19.75
N SER A 124 -0.92 17.94 19.62
CA SER A 124 -0.44 18.96 18.69
C SER A 124 0.92 19.47 19.16
N SER A 125 1.79 19.86 18.22
CA SER A 125 3.09 20.48 18.51
C SER A 125 2.97 21.80 19.29
N SER A 126 1.76 22.34 19.41
CA SER A 126 1.44 23.51 20.23
C SER A 126 1.26 23.23 21.73
N GLN A 127 1.31 21.98 22.19
CA GLN A 127 1.15 21.64 23.61
C GLN A 127 2.46 21.37 24.38
N THR A 128 3.62 21.45 23.73
CA THR A 128 4.94 21.32 24.39
C THR A 128 5.58 22.66 24.77
N GLY A 129 4.78 23.71 24.92
CA GLY A 129 5.23 25.00 25.47
C GLY A 129 4.43 25.35 26.72
N GLY A 130 5.03 25.18 27.90
CA GLY A 130 4.45 25.51 29.20
C GLY A 130 4.92 24.56 30.29
#